data_AF-A0A126PF44-F1
#
_entry.id   AF-A0A126PF44-F1
#
_cell.length_a   1.000
_cell.length_b   1.000
_cell.length_c   1.000
_cell.angle_alpha   90.00
_cell.angle_beta   90.00
_cell.angle_gamma   90.00
#
_symmetry.space_group_name_H-M   'P 1'
#
loop_
_entity.id
_entity.type
_entity.pdbx_description
1 polymer ?
#
loop_
_entity_poly.entity_id
_entity_poly.type
_entity_poly.pdbx_seq_one_letter_code
_entity_poly.pdbx_strand_id
1 'polypeptide(L)'
;MADAPQPTAFPAWLAGLLGFVAFEAVAYFGLRWVLAGLGESNQYQEDNTIVSNWVKAMAFVVLHLALAIGALLVASNRVPRRYRGQVQGWFYVALLLSFVLLVPLF
;
A
#
# COMPACT_ATOMS: atom_id res chain seq x y z
N MET A 1 -1.28 41.07 16.48
CA MET A 1 -0.75 39.83 15.88
C MET A 1 -1.93 38.91 15.69
N ALA A 2 -2.33 38.64 14.44
CA ALA A 2 -3.46 37.76 14.18
C ALA A 2 -3.03 36.31 14.41
N ASP A 3 -3.61 35.65 15.41
CA ASP A 3 -3.49 34.21 15.60
C ASP A 3 -4.02 33.51 14.35
N ALA A 4 -3.12 33.00 13.52
CA ALA A 4 -3.50 32.15 12.39
C ALA A 4 -4.29 30.95 12.94
N PRO A 5 -5.44 30.57 12.36
CA PRO A 5 -6.21 29.43 12.84
C PRO A 5 -5.31 28.20 12.88
N GLN A 6 -5.14 27.58 14.04
CA GLN A 6 -4.47 26.29 14.17
C GLN A 6 -5.19 25.34 13.21
N PRO A 7 -4.55 24.84 12.13
CA PRO A 7 -5.20 23.89 11.25
C PRO A 7 -5.59 22.69 12.11
N THR A 8 -6.90 22.41 12.16
CA THR A 8 -7.44 21.31 12.95
C THR A 8 -6.77 20.00 12.51
N ALA A 9 -6.48 19.11 13.45
CA ALA A 9 -5.79 17.85 13.14
C ALA A 9 -6.59 16.95 12.17
N PHE A 10 -7.91 17.16 12.09
CA PHE A 10 -8.85 16.38 11.30
C PHE A 10 -8.68 16.50 9.77
N PRO A 11 -8.65 17.70 9.14
CA PRO A 11 -8.42 17.83 7.71
C PRO A 11 -7.06 17.28 7.26
N ALA A 12 -6.01 17.45 8.06
CA ALA A 12 -4.70 16.86 7.78
C ALA A 12 -4.76 15.32 7.82
N TRP A 13 -5.52 14.77 8.77
CA TRP A 13 -5.75 13.33 8.85
C TRP A 13 -6.57 12.77 7.69
N LEU A 14 -7.64 13.45 7.30
CA LEU A 14 -8.47 13.06 6.17
C LEU A 14 -7.70 13.11 4.84
N ALA A 15 -6.89 14.15 4.63
CA ALA A 15 -6.02 14.24 3.46
C ALA A 15 -5.00 13.09 3.40
N GLY A 16 -4.43 12.71 4.56
CA GLY A 16 -3.55 11.56 4.69
C GLY A 16 -4.25 10.24 4.35
N LEU A 17 -5.47 10.03 4.87
CA LEU A 17 -6.28 8.84 4.58
C LEU A 17 -6.64 8.76 3.08
N LEU A 18 -7.10 9.84 2.48
CA LEU A 18 -7.42 9.86 1.04
C LEU A 18 -6.18 9.61 0.18
N GLY A 19 -5.05 10.22 0.53
CA GLY A 19 -3.78 9.98 -0.15
C GLY A 19 -3.31 8.52 -0.02
N PHE A 20 -3.45 7.94 1.16
CA PHE A 20 -3.16 6.53 1.41
C PHE A 20 -4.05 5.60 0.57
N VAL A 21 -5.37 5.80 0.60
CA VAL A 21 -6.32 4.98 -0.18
C VAL A 21 -6.04 5.09 -1.68
N ALA A 22 -5.77 6.30 -2.18
CA ALA A 22 -5.45 6.52 -3.59
C ALA A 22 -4.13 5.82 -3.99
N PHE A 23 -3.09 5.94 -3.16
CA PHE A 23 -1.83 5.23 -3.36
C PHE A 23 -2.06 3.71 -3.40
N GLU A 24 -2.83 3.18 -2.47
CA GLU A 24 -3.02 1.75 -2.34
C GLU A 24 -3.87 1.16 -3.46
N ALA A 25 -4.89 1.87 -3.92
CA ALA A 25 -5.64 1.49 -5.10
C ALA A 25 -4.73 1.41 -6.33
N VAL A 26 -3.91 2.44 -6.57
CA VAL A 26 -2.98 2.49 -7.71
C VAL A 26 -1.94 1.37 -7.60
N ALA A 27 -1.35 1.17 -6.42
CA ALA A 27 -0.38 0.11 -6.18
C ALA A 27 -1.00 -1.27 -6.42
N TYR A 28 -2.19 -1.54 -5.88
CA TYR A 28 -2.87 -2.83 -6.05
C TYR A 28 -3.22 -3.10 -7.51
N PHE A 29 -3.89 -2.18 -8.20
CA PHE A 29 -4.28 -2.40 -9.60
C PHE A 29 -3.06 -2.48 -10.53
N GLY A 30 -2.03 -1.68 -10.27
CA GLY A 30 -0.76 -1.74 -11.01
C GLY A 30 -0.07 -3.09 -10.82
N LEU A 31 0.08 -3.54 -9.57
CA LEU A 31 0.69 -4.85 -9.27
C LEU A 31 -0.14 -6.01 -9.78
N ARG A 32 -1.47 -5.95 -9.68
CA ARG A 32 -2.37 -6.96 -10.25
C ARG A 32 -2.15 -7.11 -11.76
N TRP A 33 -1.94 -6.00 -12.47
CA TRP A 33 -1.65 -6.02 -13.90
C TRP A 33 -0.25 -6.55 -14.20
N VAL A 34 0.78 -6.11 -13.47
CA VAL A 34 2.17 -6.57 -13.63
C VAL A 34 2.30 -8.07 -13.35
N LEU A 35 1.56 -8.58 -12.36
CA LEU A 35 1.58 -9.98 -11.92
C LEU A 35 0.52 -10.83 -12.63
N ALA A 36 -0.20 -10.30 -13.62
CA ALA A 36 -1.26 -11.03 -14.31
C ALA A 36 -0.75 -12.30 -15.01
N GLY A 37 0.51 -12.30 -15.45
CA GLY A 37 1.16 -13.47 -16.06
C GLY A 37 1.83 -14.42 -15.07
N LEU A 38 1.77 -14.15 -13.77
CA LEU A 38 2.37 -15.00 -12.74
C LEU A 38 1.28 -15.77 -11.99
N GLY A 39 1.33 -17.10 -12.09
CA GLY A 39 0.39 -18.00 -11.41
C GLY A 39 -1.06 -17.81 -11.83
N GLU A 40 -1.91 -18.59 -11.19
CA GLU A 40 -3.29 -18.71 -11.58
C GLU A 40 -4.18 -17.83 -10.70
N SER A 41 -5.30 -17.37 -11.26
CA SER A 41 -6.27 -16.54 -10.53
C SER A 41 -7.36 -17.33 -9.81
N ASN A 42 -7.32 -18.66 -9.92
CA ASN A 42 -8.25 -19.56 -9.26
C ASN A 42 -7.45 -20.62 -8.49
N GLN A 43 -7.48 -20.56 -7.16
CA GLN A 43 -6.79 -21.51 -6.30
C GLN A 43 -7.39 -22.93 -6.29
N TYR A 44 -8.61 -23.12 -6.81
CA TYR A 44 -9.32 -24.40 -6.78
C TYR A 44 -9.21 -25.22 -8.08
N GLN A 45 -8.16 -24.98 -8.88
CA GLN A 45 -7.93 -25.76 -10.10
C GLN A 45 -7.38 -27.16 -9.80
N GLU A 46 -7.70 -28.11 -10.68
CA GLU A 46 -7.23 -29.50 -10.58
C GLU A 46 -5.71 -29.63 -10.79
N ASP A 47 -5.11 -28.68 -11.53
CA ASP A 47 -3.67 -28.62 -11.77
C ASP A 47 -2.89 -27.96 -10.63
N ASN A 48 -1.76 -28.58 -10.29
CA ASN A 48 -0.98 -28.24 -9.10
C ASN A 48 -0.14 -26.96 -9.32
N THR A 49 -0.73 -25.78 -9.10
CA THR A 49 -0.11 -24.46 -9.32
C THR A 49 0.50 -23.83 -8.06
N ILE A 50 0.64 -24.61 -6.98
CA ILE A 50 1.10 -24.16 -5.65
C ILE A 50 2.36 -23.30 -5.76
N VAL A 51 3.40 -23.76 -6.46
CA VAL A 51 4.68 -23.04 -6.57
C VAL A 51 4.50 -21.70 -7.28
N SER A 52 3.78 -21.67 -8.40
CA SER A 52 3.57 -20.43 -9.16
C SER A 52 2.73 -19.42 -8.38
N ASN A 53 1.75 -19.89 -7.61
CA ASN A 53 0.94 -19.03 -6.75
C ASN A 53 1.76 -18.50 -5.57
N TRP A 54 2.63 -19.31 -4.96
CA TRP A 54 3.58 -18.83 -3.96
C TRP A 54 4.54 -17.77 -4.51
N VAL A 55 5.05 -17.96 -5.73
CA VAL A 55 5.89 -16.96 -6.40
C VAL A 55 5.11 -15.66 -6.64
N LYS A 56 3.86 -15.74 -7.12
CA LYS A 56 2.99 -14.57 -7.30
C LYS A 56 2.76 -13.82 -5.98
N ALA A 57 2.48 -14.55 -4.90
CA ALA A 57 2.25 -13.97 -3.57
C ALA A 57 3.51 -13.27 -3.04
N MET A 58 4.67 -13.93 -3.11
CA MET A 58 5.94 -13.33 -2.70
C MET A 58 6.30 -12.11 -3.55
N ALA A 59 6.14 -12.19 -4.87
CA ALA A 59 6.38 -11.07 -5.77
C ALA A 59 5.47 -9.87 -5.44
N PHE A 60 4.19 -10.12 -5.17
CA PHE A 60 3.25 -9.09 -4.74
C PHE A 60 3.71 -8.41 -3.45
N VAL A 61 3.98 -9.18 -2.39
CA VAL A 61 4.39 -8.63 -1.09
C VAL A 61 5.69 -7.83 -1.20
N VAL A 62 6.70 -8.35 -1.91
CA VAL A 62 7.99 -7.67 -2.07
C VAL A 62 7.86 -6.39 -2.88
N LEU A 63 7.15 -6.42 -4.01
CA LEU A 63 6.95 -5.22 -4.83
C LEU A 63 6.09 -4.18 -4.13
N HIS A 64 5.04 -4.61 -3.42
CA HIS A 64 4.20 -3.73 -2.63
C HIS A 64 5.00 -3.08 -1.50
N LEU A 65 5.83 -3.84 -0.80
CA LEU A 65 6.74 -3.30 0.21
C LEU A 65 7.71 -2.28 -0.39
N ALA A 66 8.28 -2.56 -1.57
CA ALA A 66 9.16 -1.64 -2.27
C ALA A 66 8.45 -0.33 -2.63
N LEU A 67 7.20 -0.41 -3.11
CA LEU A 67 6.36 0.78 -3.37
C LEU A 67 6.05 1.55 -2.08
N ALA A 68 5.69 0.86 -1.00
CA ALA A 68 5.38 1.48 0.29
C ALA A 68 6.61 2.18 0.89
N ILE A 69 7.80 1.58 0.80
CA ILE A 69 9.06 2.19 1.22
C ILE A 69 9.37 3.40 0.33
N GLY A 70 9.22 3.28 -0.99
CA GLY A 70 9.40 4.39 -1.93
C GLY A 70 8.49 5.57 -1.59
N ALA A 71 7.21 5.31 -1.35
CA ALA A 71 6.23 6.30 -0.92
C ALA A 71 6.61 6.92 0.43
N LEU A 72 7.07 6.13 1.40
CA LEU A 72 7.55 6.60 2.70
C LEU A 72 8.75 7.54 2.55
N LEU A 73 9.73 7.22 1.70
CA LEU A 73 10.90 8.06 1.46
C LEU A 73 10.52 9.38 0.79
N VAL A 74 9.66 9.31 -0.22
CA VAL A 74 9.14 10.49 -0.92
C VAL A 74 8.33 11.38 0.03
N ALA A 75 7.45 10.78 0.84
CA ALA A 75 6.66 11.49 1.84
C ALA A 75 7.55 12.07 2.95
N SER A 76 8.58 11.35 3.41
CA SER A 76 9.53 11.84 4.43
C SER A 76 10.29 13.08 3.97
N ASN A 77 10.60 13.17 2.67
CA ASN A 77 11.28 14.32 2.08
C ASN A 77 10.37 15.54 1.87
N ARG A 78 9.06 15.35 1.70
CA ARG A 78 8.07 16.44 1.55
C ARG A 78 7.34 16.80 2.84
N VAL A 79 7.38 15.87 3.79
CA VAL A 79 6.82 15.76 5.14
C VAL A 79 7.33 16.73 6.23
N PRO A 80 6.67 17.85 6.64
CA PRO A 80 7.14 18.59 7.81
C PRO A 80 7.22 17.68 9.04
N ARG A 81 8.27 17.81 9.86
CA ARG A 81 8.61 16.91 11.00
C ARG A 81 7.42 16.56 11.90
N ARG A 82 6.45 17.48 12.04
CA ARG A 82 5.24 17.34 12.86
C ARG A 82 4.31 16.19 12.46
N TYR A 83 4.28 15.80 11.18
CA TYR A 83 3.37 14.75 10.67
C TYR A 83 4.06 13.41 10.38
N ARG A 84 5.38 13.28 10.68
CA ARG A 84 6.14 12.06 10.37
C ARG A 84 5.63 10.81 11.09
N GLY A 85 5.18 10.96 12.35
CA GLY A 85 4.59 9.85 13.11
C GLY A 85 3.31 9.30 12.47
N GLN A 86 2.52 10.16 11.82
CA GLN A 86 1.33 9.73 11.11
C GLN A 86 1.68 8.95 9.84
N VAL A 87 2.67 9.39 9.06
CA VAL A 87 3.13 8.70 7.84
C VAL A 87 3.67 7.31 8.19
N GLN A 88 4.42 7.18 9.30
CA GLN A 88 4.91 5.89 9.77
C GLN A 88 3.78 4.95 10.18
N GLY A 89 2.71 5.47 10.79
CA GLY A 89 1.48 4.70 11.08
C GLY A 89 0.84 4.13 9.81
N TRP A 90 0.67 4.96 8.77
CA TRP A 90 0.12 4.51 7.49
C TRP A 90 0.99 3.44 6.80
N PHE A 91 2.31 3.50 6.95
CA PHE A 91 3.19 2.45 6.43
C PHE A 91 2.92 1.08 7.05
N TYR A 92 2.70 1.01 8.37
CA TYR A 92 2.34 -0.26 9.02
C TYR A 92 0.97 -0.76 8.58
N VAL A 93 0.02 0.16 8.34
CA VAL A 93 -1.30 -0.18 7.80
C VAL A 93 -1.17 -0.76 6.39
N ALA A 94 -0.38 -0.14 5.50
CA ALA A 94 -0.09 -0.69 4.16
C ALA A 94 0.50 -2.10 4.25
N LEU A 95 1.46 -2.30 5.17
CA LEU A 95 2.10 -3.60 5.34
C LEU A 95 1.09 -4.67 5.76
N LEU A 96 0.18 -4.37 6.68
CA LEU A 96 -0.92 -5.28 7.04
C LEU A 96 -1.87 -5.49 5.86
N LEU A 97 -2.23 -4.41 5.14
CA LEU A 97 -3.14 -4.46 4.01
C LEU A 97 -2.60 -5.34 2.88
N SER A 98 -1.28 -5.38 2.69
CA SER A 98 -0.63 -6.21 1.67
C SER A 98 -1.01 -7.68 1.79
N PHE A 99 -1.14 -8.21 3.00
CA PHE A 99 -1.58 -9.58 3.26
C PHE A 99 -3.08 -9.75 3.00
N VAL A 100 -3.89 -8.76 3.36
CA VAL A 100 -5.35 -8.78 3.11
C VAL A 100 -5.63 -8.75 1.61
N LEU A 101 -4.85 -7.95 0.85
CA LEU A 101 -4.97 -7.82 -0.59
C LEU A 101 -4.52 -9.06 -1.38
N LEU A 102 -3.86 -10.04 -0.73
CA LEU A 102 -3.62 -11.33 -1.37
C LEU A 102 -4.93 -12.10 -1.58
N VAL A 103 -5.93 -11.96 -0.71
CA VAL A 103 -7.22 -12.67 -0.85
C VAL A 103 -7.90 -12.38 -2.19
N PRO A 104 -8.12 -11.11 -2.60
CA PRO A 104 -8.71 -10.81 -3.91
C PRO A 104 -7.75 -11.00 -5.09
N LEU A 105 -6.46 -11.28 -4.85
CA LEU A 105 -5.47 -11.52 -5.91
C LEU A 105 -5.52 -12.96 -6.47
N PHE A 106 -6.07 -13.89 -5.68
CA PHE A 106 -6.11 -15.34 -5.91
C PHE A 106 -7.55 -15.89 -5.90
#